data_AF-A0A2W6C0M9-F1
#
_entry.id   AF-A0A2W6C0M9-F1
#
_cell.length_a   1.000
_cell.length_b   1.000
_cell.length_c   1.000
_cell.angle_alpha   90.00
_cell.angle_beta   90.00
_cell.angle_gamma   90.00
#
_symmetry.space_group_name_H-M   'P 1'
#
loop_
_entity.id
_entity.type
_entity.pdbx_description
1 polymer ?
#
loop_
_entity_poly.entity_id
_entity_poly.type
_entity_poly.pdbx_seq_one_letter_code
_entity_poly.pdbx_strand_id
1 'polypeptide(L)'
;MGVLTQAEPSLSSADPAVARLIDQERARQSETICLTPSENYVSRAVLEAIGSVFTNKYLEGYAGRRYYEGQQVVDRLEPLAVQRAKQLFGVEHANVQPYCGSPANLAIYLAYLQGGPHSHRPLDPSGIRLGTPAVTTRGMTEPEMGLIAGWIDDGVEAARRHDESTIERIAAEVRELGGGFPIPGACA
;
A
#
# COMPACT_ATOMS: atom_id res chain seq x y z
N MET A 1 -23.63 -7.68 -35.25
CA MET A 1 -22.73 -8.21 -34.20
C MET A 1 -21.32 -7.67 -34.43
N GLY A 2 -21.03 -6.46 -33.97
CA GLY A 2 -19.70 -5.86 -34.11
C GLY A 2 -19.56 -4.65 -33.19
N VAL A 3 -19.22 -4.89 -31.92
CA VAL A 3 -18.97 -3.84 -30.91
C VAL A 3 -17.71 -4.17 -30.10
N LEU A 4 -16.75 -4.91 -30.66
CA LEU A 4 -15.52 -5.30 -29.94
C LEU A 4 -14.28 -5.17 -30.83
N THR A 5 -14.12 -4.03 -31.51
CA THR A 5 -12.93 -3.78 -32.35
C THR A 5 -12.31 -2.39 -32.15
N GLN A 6 -12.73 -1.61 -31.17
CA GLN A 6 -11.97 -0.42 -30.78
C GLN A 6 -11.09 -0.77 -29.60
N ALA A 7 -9.79 -0.53 -29.73
CA ALA A 7 -8.88 -0.58 -28.61
C ALA A 7 -9.36 0.45 -27.58
N GLU A 8 -9.68 -0.01 -26.38
CA GLU A 8 -10.01 0.88 -25.27
C GLU A 8 -8.86 1.87 -25.03
N PRO A 9 -9.15 3.15 -24.79
CA PRO A 9 -8.12 4.17 -24.62
C PRO A 9 -7.26 3.86 -23.37
N SER A 10 -5.97 4.17 -23.43
CA SER A 10 -5.13 4.21 -22.24
C SER A 10 -5.62 5.29 -21.26
N LEU A 11 -5.24 5.18 -19.97
CA LEU A 11 -5.56 6.21 -18.98
C LEU A 11 -5.09 7.61 -19.44
N SER A 12 -3.90 7.71 -20.02
CA SER A 12 -3.36 8.97 -20.54
C SER A 12 -4.19 9.59 -21.66
N SER A 13 -4.94 8.79 -22.43
CA SER A 13 -5.84 9.26 -23.47
C SER A 13 -7.25 9.54 -22.93
N ALA A 14 -7.74 8.71 -22.00
CA ALA A 14 -9.08 8.83 -21.44
C ALA A 14 -9.19 9.94 -20.39
N ASP A 15 -8.19 10.04 -19.51
CA ASP A 15 -8.09 11.05 -18.45
C ASP A 15 -6.62 11.50 -18.25
N PRO A 16 -6.14 12.45 -19.08
CA PRO A 16 -4.79 12.99 -18.97
C PRO A 16 -4.51 13.67 -17.61
N ALA A 17 -5.55 14.13 -16.89
CA ALA A 17 -5.37 14.81 -15.62
C ALA A 17 -5.00 13.81 -14.52
N VAL A 18 -5.73 12.70 -14.42
CA VAL A 18 -5.41 11.61 -13.49
C VAL A 18 -4.06 10.98 -13.83
N ALA A 19 -3.74 10.79 -15.11
CA ALA A 19 -2.43 10.29 -15.52
C ALA A 19 -1.28 11.16 -14.97
N ARG A 20 -1.39 12.49 -15.10
CA ARG A 20 -0.39 13.42 -14.55
C ARG A 20 -0.27 13.36 -13.04
N LEU A 21 -1.37 13.20 -12.31
CA LEU A 21 -1.34 13.07 -10.85
C LEU A 21 -0.63 11.78 -10.40
N ILE A 22 -0.81 10.68 -11.14
CA ILE A 22 -0.09 9.42 -10.89
C ILE A 22 1.41 9.61 -11.09
N ASP A 23 1.82 10.30 -12.16
CA ASP A 23 3.23 10.56 -12.44
C ASP A 23 3.87 11.48 -11.37
N GLN A 24 3.12 12.49 -10.91
CA GLN A 24 3.55 13.37 -9.81
C GLN A 24 3.72 12.60 -8.50
N GLU A 25 2.77 11.72 -8.15
CA GLU A 25 2.88 10.91 -6.94
C GLU A 25 4.02 9.90 -7.04
N ARG A 26 4.25 9.31 -8.22
CA ARG A 26 5.40 8.43 -8.46
C ARG A 26 6.72 9.17 -8.20
N ALA A 27 6.88 10.37 -8.77
CA ALA A 27 8.06 11.20 -8.57
C ALA A 27 8.24 11.56 -7.09
N ARG A 28 7.17 12.01 -6.43
CA ARG A 28 7.18 12.34 -5.00
C ARG A 28 7.63 11.14 -4.16
N GLN A 29 7.07 9.96 -4.41
CA GLN A 29 7.46 8.76 -3.66
C GLN A 29 8.94 8.44 -3.87
N SER A 30 9.47 8.52 -5.11
CA SER A 30 10.87 8.19 -5.39
C SER A 30 11.85 9.16 -4.74
N GLU A 31 11.47 10.45 -4.71
CA GLU A 31 12.27 11.55 -4.21
C GLU A 31 12.12 11.80 -2.70
N THR A 32 11.27 11.03 -2.03
CA THR A 32 10.99 11.17 -0.58
C THR A 32 11.39 9.92 0.17
N ILE A 33 11.84 10.08 1.42
CA ILE A 33 12.00 8.98 2.38
C ILE A 33 10.71 8.89 3.20
N CYS A 34 9.91 7.84 2.96
CA CYS A 34 8.73 7.57 3.76
C CYS A 34 9.13 6.88 5.08
N LEU A 35 8.88 7.56 6.20
CA LEU A 35 9.06 7.03 7.55
C LEU A 35 7.73 6.76 8.26
N THR A 36 6.61 6.81 7.55
CA THR A 36 5.31 6.45 8.10
C THR A 36 5.26 4.93 8.35
N PRO A 37 5.16 4.44 9.60
CA PRO A 37 5.30 3.00 9.91
C PRO A 37 4.18 2.12 9.34
N SER A 38 3.05 2.71 8.95
CA SER A 38 1.93 1.99 8.34
C SER A 38 1.95 2.01 6.82
N GLU A 39 2.85 2.78 6.19
CA GLU A 39 2.99 2.83 4.74
C GLU A 39 4.08 1.88 4.27
N ASN A 40 3.88 1.35 3.06
CA ASN A 40 4.85 0.51 2.38
C ASN A 40 4.59 0.51 0.87
N TYR A 41 5.55 0.00 0.10
CA TYR A 41 5.44 -0.14 -1.35
C TYR A 41 5.12 -1.58 -1.73
N VAL A 42 4.05 -1.78 -2.51
CA VAL A 42 3.70 -3.10 -3.04
C VAL A 42 4.52 -3.43 -4.28
N SER A 43 4.70 -4.70 -4.58
CA SER A 43 5.43 -5.12 -5.78
C SER A 43 4.63 -4.89 -7.07
N ARG A 44 5.32 -4.84 -8.21
CA ARG A 44 4.68 -4.77 -9.54
C ARG A 44 3.63 -5.87 -9.75
N ALA A 45 3.94 -7.09 -9.35
CA ALA A 45 3.04 -8.24 -9.50
C ALA A 45 1.73 -8.06 -8.71
N VAL A 46 1.77 -7.39 -7.55
CA VAL A 46 0.57 -7.05 -6.77
C VAL A 46 -0.26 -6.00 -7.52
N LEU A 47 0.37 -4.95 -8.06
CA LEU A 47 -0.33 -3.92 -8.85
C LEU A 47 -0.98 -4.50 -10.11
N GLU A 48 -0.28 -5.38 -10.83
CA GLU A 48 -0.81 -6.08 -12.00
C GLU A 48 -2.03 -6.95 -11.67
N ALA A 49 -2.01 -7.64 -10.52
CA ALA A 49 -3.14 -8.45 -10.08
C ALA A 49 -4.37 -7.60 -9.70
N ILE A 50 -4.17 -6.48 -8.98
CA ILE A 50 -5.26 -5.58 -8.55
C ILE A 50 -5.91 -4.89 -9.76
N GLY A 51 -5.13 -4.48 -10.76
CA GLY A 51 -5.63 -3.85 -11.99
C GLY A 51 -6.15 -4.83 -13.05
N SER A 52 -6.36 -6.10 -12.71
CA SER A 52 -6.73 -7.14 -13.67
C SER A 52 -8.24 -7.27 -13.87
N VAL A 53 -8.64 -8.09 -14.85
CA VAL A 53 -10.04 -8.43 -15.15
C VAL A 53 -10.82 -9.05 -13.98
N PHE A 54 -10.14 -9.47 -12.90
CA PHE A 54 -10.81 -9.95 -11.70
C PHE A 54 -11.67 -8.86 -11.04
N THR A 55 -11.35 -7.58 -11.22
CA THR A 55 -12.18 -6.47 -10.71
C THR A 55 -13.59 -6.43 -11.32
N ASN A 56 -13.81 -7.10 -12.45
CA ASN A 56 -15.10 -7.13 -13.14
C ASN A 56 -16.06 -8.17 -12.53
N LYS A 57 -15.61 -8.98 -11.56
CA LYS A 57 -16.37 -10.13 -11.06
C LYS A 57 -17.04 -9.84 -9.72
N TYR A 58 -18.36 -10.00 -9.70
CA TYR A 58 -19.17 -10.03 -8.48
C TYR A 58 -19.22 -11.46 -7.91
N LEU A 59 -18.81 -11.65 -6.66
CA LEU A 59 -18.47 -12.97 -6.09
C LEU A 59 -19.05 -13.20 -4.68
N GLU A 60 -20.30 -12.81 -4.44
CA GLU A 60 -20.94 -13.06 -3.15
C GLU A 60 -20.98 -14.54 -2.77
N GLY A 61 -20.82 -14.81 -1.47
CA GLY A 61 -20.65 -16.14 -0.90
C GLY A 61 -19.17 -16.51 -0.72
N TYR A 62 -18.92 -17.81 -0.61
CA TYR A 62 -17.56 -18.37 -0.51
C TYR A 62 -17.28 -19.24 -1.73
N ALA A 63 -16.00 -19.52 -2.00
CA ALA A 63 -15.64 -20.44 -3.08
C ALA A 63 -16.37 -21.79 -2.96
N GLY A 64 -16.94 -22.26 -4.07
CA GLY A 64 -17.81 -23.43 -4.14
C GLY A 64 -19.24 -23.24 -3.61
N ARG A 65 -19.57 -22.07 -3.06
CA ARG A 65 -20.88 -21.70 -2.49
C ARG A 65 -21.25 -20.26 -2.86
N ARG A 66 -21.20 -19.96 -4.16
CA ARG A 66 -21.51 -18.63 -4.71
C ARG A 66 -23.00 -18.48 -4.99
N TYR A 67 -23.51 -17.25 -4.91
CA TYR A 67 -24.90 -16.93 -5.24
C TYR A 67 -25.15 -16.78 -6.75
N TYR A 68 -24.10 -16.47 -7.52
CA TYR A 68 -24.17 -16.22 -8.96
C TYR A 68 -23.31 -17.21 -9.74
N GLU A 69 -23.51 -17.30 -11.06
CA GLU A 69 -22.75 -18.15 -11.98
C GLU A 69 -21.56 -17.43 -12.64
N GLY A 70 -20.68 -18.20 -13.30
CA GLY A 70 -19.55 -17.66 -14.06
C GLY A 70 -18.24 -17.51 -13.27
N GLN A 71 -17.96 -18.40 -12.31
CA GLN A 71 -16.78 -18.34 -11.44
C GLN A 71 -15.74 -19.43 -11.73
N GLN A 72 -15.89 -20.18 -12.83
CA GLN A 72 -15.08 -21.36 -13.16
C GLN A 72 -13.55 -21.13 -13.03
N VAL A 73 -13.10 -19.90 -13.30
CA VAL A 73 -11.69 -19.50 -13.16
C VAL A 73 -11.43 -18.78 -11.83
N VAL A 74 -12.15 -17.68 -11.57
CA VAL A 74 -11.85 -16.77 -10.44
C VAL A 74 -12.08 -17.43 -9.06
N ASP A 75 -12.94 -18.46 -8.97
CA ASP A 75 -13.20 -19.15 -7.71
C ASP A 75 -11.98 -19.92 -7.17
N ARG A 76 -10.99 -20.20 -8.03
CA ARG A 76 -9.73 -20.83 -7.65
C ARG A 76 -8.81 -19.88 -6.87
N LEU A 77 -9.05 -18.58 -6.94
CA LEU A 77 -8.19 -17.56 -6.33
C LEU A 77 -8.34 -17.51 -4.81
N GLU A 78 -9.57 -17.60 -4.31
CA GLU A 78 -9.85 -17.50 -2.87
C GLU A 78 -9.25 -18.67 -2.06
N PRO A 79 -9.41 -19.96 -2.45
CA PRO A 79 -8.75 -21.06 -1.76
C PRO A 79 -7.22 -20.97 -1.80
N LEU A 80 -6.64 -20.50 -2.92
CA LEU A 80 -5.21 -20.29 -3.03
C LEU A 80 -4.71 -19.20 -2.06
N ALA A 81 -5.45 -18.09 -1.95
CA ALA A 81 -5.14 -17.02 -1.00
C ALA A 81 -5.26 -17.50 0.45
N VAL A 82 -6.33 -18.23 0.80
CA VAL A 82 -6.52 -18.84 2.12
C VAL A 82 -5.38 -19.80 2.46
N GLN A 83 -5.01 -20.68 1.53
CA GLN A 83 -3.90 -21.63 1.71
C GLN A 83 -2.59 -20.89 2.00
N ARG A 84 -2.28 -19.86 1.20
CA ARG A 84 -1.06 -19.07 1.37
C ARG A 84 -1.06 -18.31 2.70
N ALA A 85 -2.19 -17.74 3.12
CA ALA A 85 -2.32 -17.08 4.42
C ALA A 85 -2.10 -18.07 5.58
N LYS A 86 -2.74 -19.24 5.52
CA LYS A 86 -2.56 -20.32 6.50
C LYS A 86 -1.10 -20.76 6.60
N GLN A 87 -0.44 -20.95 5.46
CA GLN A 87 0.96 -21.34 5.40
C GLN A 87 1.88 -20.24 5.95
N LEU A 88 1.63 -18.98 5.61
CA LEU A 88 2.44 -17.84 6.02
C LEU A 88 2.38 -17.62 7.54
N PHE A 89 1.18 -17.73 8.13
CA PHE A 89 0.96 -17.42 9.55
C PHE A 89 0.89 -18.65 10.46
N GLY A 90 0.93 -19.87 9.91
CA GLY A 90 0.85 -21.11 10.70
C GLY A 90 -0.51 -21.31 11.37
N VAL A 91 -1.60 -20.87 10.74
CA VAL A 91 -2.96 -20.90 11.31
C VAL A 91 -3.84 -21.97 10.67
N GLU A 92 -4.81 -22.48 11.42
CA GLU A 92 -5.76 -23.48 10.93
C GLU A 92 -6.81 -22.87 9.98
N HIS A 93 -7.22 -21.63 10.23
CA HIS A 93 -8.26 -20.94 9.46
C HIS A 93 -7.83 -19.52 9.09
N ALA A 94 -8.25 -19.08 7.91
CA ALA A 94 -8.08 -17.70 7.45
C ALA A 94 -9.29 -17.29 6.61
N ASN A 95 -9.79 -16.08 6.82
CA ASN A 95 -10.75 -15.43 5.94
C ASN A 95 -10.05 -14.25 5.24
N VAL A 96 -10.09 -14.24 3.90
CA VAL A 96 -9.39 -13.27 3.05
C VAL A 96 -10.34 -12.29 2.35
N GLN A 97 -11.62 -12.27 2.74
CA GLN A 97 -12.64 -11.39 2.15
C GLN A 97 -12.76 -9.99 2.78
N PRO A 98 -12.37 -9.70 4.04
CA PRO A 98 -12.49 -8.35 4.58
C PRO A 98 -11.72 -7.31 3.76
N TYR A 99 -12.38 -6.19 3.42
CA TYR A 99 -11.84 -5.17 2.52
C TYR A 99 -10.63 -4.41 3.10
N CYS A 100 -10.63 -4.17 4.41
CA CYS A 100 -9.50 -3.59 5.14
C CYS A 100 -9.61 -3.94 6.63
N GLY A 101 -8.68 -3.43 7.45
CA GLY A 101 -8.60 -3.77 8.88
C GLY A 101 -9.86 -3.38 9.67
N SER A 102 -10.48 -2.23 9.39
CA SER A 102 -11.63 -1.76 10.16
C SER A 102 -12.88 -2.66 10.01
N PRO A 103 -13.33 -3.01 8.78
CA PRO A 103 -14.38 -4.02 8.58
C PRO A 103 -14.00 -5.40 9.12
N ALA A 104 -12.73 -5.81 9.07
CA ALA A 104 -12.29 -7.09 9.63
C ALA A 104 -12.53 -7.14 11.15
N ASN A 105 -12.12 -6.09 11.88
CA ASN A 105 -12.35 -5.99 13.32
C ASN A 105 -13.85 -5.97 13.64
N LEU A 106 -14.64 -5.20 12.87
CA LEU A 106 -16.09 -5.15 13.05
C LEU A 106 -16.75 -6.52 12.85
N ALA A 107 -16.31 -7.31 11.87
CA ALA A 107 -16.82 -8.66 11.64
C ALA A 107 -16.59 -9.58 12.86
N ILE A 108 -15.41 -9.49 13.49
CA ILE A 108 -15.12 -10.23 14.74
C ILE A 108 -16.01 -9.75 15.89
N TYR A 109 -16.18 -8.43 16.03
CA TYR A 109 -17.06 -7.87 17.05
C TYR A 109 -18.50 -8.35 16.89
N LEU A 110 -19.04 -8.32 15.67
CA LEU A 110 -20.40 -8.81 15.40
C LEU A 110 -20.54 -10.32 15.59
N ALA A 111 -19.49 -11.09 15.31
CA ALA A 111 -19.51 -12.55 15.44
C ALA A 111 -19.43 -13.02 16.91
N TYR A 112 -18.68 -12.32 17.76
CA TYR A 112 -18.34 -12.80 19.11
C TYR A 112 -18.78 -11.89 20.26
N LEU A 113 -18.94 -10.59 20.04
CA LEU A 113 -19.31 -9.66 21.11
C LEU A 113 -20.83 -9.48 21.16
N GLN A 114 -21.44 -10.05 22.20
CA GLN A 114 -22.78 -9.69 22.63
C GLN A 114 -22.71 -8.41 23.48
N GLY A 115 -22.65 -7.24 22.83
CA GLY A 115 -22.82 -5.91 23.42
C GLY A 115 -22.26 -5.68 24.84
N GLY A 116 -20.98 -5.27 24.94
CA GLY A 116 -20.36 -4.85 26.20
C GLY A 116 -19.71 -3.45 26.10
N PRO A 117 -19.63 -2.65 27.19
CA PRO A 117 -19.25 -1.24 27.08
C PRO A 117 -17.82 -0.97 27.59
N HIS A 118 -16.81 -0.86 26.72
CA HIS A 118 -15.52 -0.20 27.06
C HIS A 118 -14.97 0.47 25.77
N SER A 119 -14.80 1.79 25.68
CA SER A 119 -13.89 2.72 26.37
C SER A 119 -12.42 2.58 25.94
N HIS A 120 -12.14 2.89 24.68
CA HIS A 120 -11.10 3.81 24.18
C HIS A 120 -11.41 4.05 22.69
N ARG A 121 -11.49 5.31 22.22
CA ARG A 121 -11.88 5.59 20.84
C ARG A 121 -10.70 5.22 19.91
N PRO A 122 -10.85 4.31 18.94
CA PRO A 122 -9.82 3.99 17.94
C PRO A 122 -9.49 5.15 16.98
N LEU A 123 -10.19 6.28 17.13
CA LEU A 123 -10.25 7.38 16.17
C LEU A 123 -9.30 8.54 16.51
N ASP A 124 -8.51 8.43 17.57
CA ASP A 124 -7.56 9.48 17.97
C ASP A 124 -6.13 8.91 18.09
N PRO A 125 -5.48 8.58 16.95
CA PRO A 125 -4.07 8.26 16.96
C PRO A 125 -3.27 9.55 17.21
N SER A 126 -2.72 9.72 18.42
CA SER A 126 -1.73 10.76 18.73
C SER A 126 -0.32 10.18 18.82
N GLY A 127 0.68 10.97 18.40
CA GLY A 127 2.11 10.65 18.50
C GLY A 127 2.86 10.74 17.16
N ILE A 128 4.16 11.04 17.24
CA ILE A 128 5.08 10.94 16.09
C ILE A 128 5.29 9.46 15.78
N ARG A 129 5.06 9.09 14.52
CA ARG A 129 5.15 7.71 14.03
C ARG A 129 6.30 7.65 13.05
N LEU A 130 7.42 7.08 13.49
CA LEU A 130 8.59 6.79 12.66
C LEU A 130 8.73 5.28 12.52
N GLY A 131 8.90 4.79 11.29
CA GLY A 131 9.06 3.39 10.99
C GLY A 131 9.92 3.14 9.76
N THR A 132 10.46 1.93 9.71
CA THR A 132 11.34 1.44 8.66
C THR A 132 10.72 0.58 7.54
N PRO A 133 9.41 0.20 7.51
CA PRO A 133 8.89 -0.67 6.45
C PRO A 133 9.15 -0.20 5.02
N ALA A 134 8.89 1.07 4.72
CA ALA A 134 9.05 1.59 3.37
C ALA A 134 10.53 1.64 2.92
N VAL A 135 11.45 2.00 3.81
CA VAL A 135 12.89 2.07 3.51
C VAL A 135 13.52 0.67 3.41
N THR A 136 13.12 -0.27 4.27
CA THR A 136 13.60 -1.66 4.21
C THR A 136 13.10 -2.39 2.96
N THR A 137 11.85 -2.13 2.54
CA THR A 137 11.32 -2.62 1.26
C THR A 137 12.10 -2.10 0.04
N ARG A 138 12.66 -0.88 0.12
CA ARG A 138 13.55 -0.33 -0.92
C ARG A 138 14.97 -0.89 -0.86
N GLY A 139 15.32 -1.66 0.18
CA GLY A 139 16.62 -2.30 0.36
C GLY A 139 17.60 -1.52 1.24
N MET A 140 17.17 -0.44 1.90
CA MET A 140 18.01 0.31 2.84
C MET A 140 18.28 -0.50 4.12
N THR A 141 19.48 -0.32 4.66
CA THR A 141 20.02 -1.04 5.82
C THR A 141 20.59 -0.06 6.85
N GLU A 142 21.32 -0.55 7.83
CA GLU A 142 21.87 0.23 8.95
C GLU A 142 22.70 1.46 8.52
N PRO A 143 23.56 1.43 7.47
CA PRO A 143 24.31 2.60 7.03
C PRO A 143 23.42 3.76 6.59
N GLU A 144 22.37 3.47 5.81
CA GLU A 144 21.43 4.47 5.35
C GLU A 144 20.61 5.05 6.51
N MET A 145 20.29 4.23 7.52
CA MET A 145 19.60 4.70 8.71
C MET A 145 20.43 5.73 9.50
N GLY A 146 21.75 5.62 9.50
CA GLY A 146 22.64 6.63 10.08
C GLY A 146 22.52 7.99 9.40
N LEU A 147 22.47 8.00 8.06
CA LEU A 147 22.27 9.23 7.27
C LEU A 147 20.89 9.84 7.55
N ILE A 148 19.84 9.02 7.53
CA ILE A 148 18.47 9.45 7.80
C ILE A 148 18.35 10.09 9.19
N ALA A 149 18.93 9.47 10.21
CA ALA A 149 18.94 10.03 11.56
C ALA A 149 19.67 11.38 11.62
N GLY A 150 20.81 11.51 10.93
CA GLY A 150 21.55 12.77 10.81
C GLY A 150 20.73 13.87 10.14
N TRP A 151 20.04 13.57 9.04
CA TRP A 151 19.16 14.53 8.36
C TRP A 151 17.97 14.98 9.20
N ILE A 152 17.42 14.09 10.03
CA ILE A 152 16.34 14.45 10.96
C ILE A 152 16.87 15.46 11.98
N ASP A 153 18.03 15.20 12.58
CA ASP A 153 18.64 16.08 13.57
C ASP A 153 19.01 17.45 12.96
N ASP A 154 19.74 17.44 11.84
CA ASP A 154 20.11 18.64 11.08
C ASP A 154 18.87 19.44 10.67
N GLY A 155 17.81 18.76 10.21
CA GLY A 155 16.57 19.38 9.76
C GLY A 155 15.81 20.07 10.90
N VAL A 156 15.75 19.45 12.08
CA VAL A 156 15.17 20.07 13.28
C VAL A 156 15.94 21.33 13.67
N GLU A 157 17.27 21.26 13.70
CA GLU A 157 18.12 22.41 14.04
C GLU A 157 18.10 23.50 12.96
N ALA A 158 17.98 23.15 11.68
CA ALA A 158 17.81 24.11 10.59
C ALA A 158 16.46 24.83 10.68
N ALA A 159 15.36 24.10 10.94
CA ALA A 159 14.04 24.68 11.11
C ALA A 159 13.98 25.68 12.28
N ARG A 160 14.63 25.36 13.41
CA ARG A 160 14.76 26.27 14.56
C ARG A 160 15.51 27.56 14.23
N ARG A 161 16.47 27.49 13.30
CA ARG A 161 17.32 28.60 12.87
C ARG A 161 16.80 29.32 11.62
N HIS A 162 15.71 28.85 11.02
CA HIS A 162 15.23 29.29 9.71
C HIS A 162 16.30 29.19 8.61
N ASP A 163 17.12 28.15 8.66
CA ASP A 163 18.20 27.91 7.70
C ASP A 163 17.68 27.11 6.49
N GLU A 164 17.16 27.84 5.50
CA GLU A 164 16.66 27.26 4.25
C GLU A 164 17.77 26.54 3.46
N SER A 165 19.02 27.00 3.55
CA SER A 165 20.13 26.41 2.81
C SER A 165 20.45 24.97 3.25
N THR A 166 20.37 24.71 4.56
CA THR A 166 20.53 23.35 5.09
C THR A 166 19.36 22.45 4.68
N ILE A 167 18.13 22.98 4.65
CA ILE A 167 16.94 22.23 4.20
C ILE A 167 17.09 21.85 2.71
N GLU A 168 17.52 22.78 1.86
CA GLU A 168 17.75 22.52 0.43
C GLU A 168 18.85 21.48 0.20
N ARG A 169 19.95 21.54 0.97
CA ARG A 169 21.02 20.53 0.94
C ARG A 169 20.48 19.15 1.31
N ILE A 170 19.78 19.03 2.44
CA ILE A 170 19.18 17.75 2.88
C ILE A 170 18.25 17.21 1.80
N ALA A 171 17.40 18.05 1.20
CA ALA A 171 16.51 17.64 0.12
C ALA A 171 17.26 17.14 -1.13
N ALA A 172 18.41 17.73 -1.47
CA ALA A 172 19.26 17.23 -2.55
C ALA A 172 19.87 15.86 -2.21
N GLU A 173 20.42 15.70 -1.01
CA GLU A 173 21.03 14.45 -0.54
C GLU A 173 20.00 13.32 -0.43
N VAL A 174 18.78 13.62 0.02
CA VAL A 174 17.65 12.67 0.06
C VAL A 174 17.28 12.18 -1.33
N ARG A 175 17.24 13.07 -2.33
CA ARG A 175 16.98 12.69 -3.73
C ARG A 175 18.08 11.83 -4.31
N GLU A 176 19.33 12.18 -4.01
CA GLU A 176 20.50 11.39 -4.42
C GLU A 176 20.47 9.97 -3.83
N LEU A 177 20.25 9.85 -2.51
CA LEU A 177 20.08 8.55 -1.86
C LEU A 177 18.90 7.79 -2.48
N GLY A 178 17.77 8.47 -2.67
CA GLY A 178 16.57 7.88 -3.25
C GLY A 178 16.80 7.25 -4.63
N GLY A 179 17.67 7.85 -5.45
CA GLY A 179 18.08 7.31 -6.75
C GLY A 179 18.83 5.98 -6.69
N GLY A 180 19.53 5.71 -5.59
CA GLY A 180 20.19 4.41 -5.33
C GLY A 180 19.25 3.30 -4.87
N PHE A 181 18.03 3.65 -4.42
CA PHE A 181 17.06 2.74 -3.81
C PHE A 181 15.68 2.89 -4.48
N PRO A 182 15.50 2.31 -5.68
CA PRO A 182 14.26 2.47 -6.46
C PRO A 182 13.04 1.84 -5.77
N ILE A 183 11.87 2.39 -6.05
CA ILE A 183 10.61 1.88 -5.49
C ILE A 183 10.19 0.59 -6.21
N PRO A 184 9.84 -0.48 -5.47
CA PRO A 184 9.25 -1.67 -6.08
C PRO A 184 7.99 -1.35 -6.88
N GLY A 185 7.91 -1.86 -8.11
CA GLY A 185 6.74 -1.60 -8.97
C GLY A 185 6.69 -0.22 -9.60
N ALA A 186 7.65 0.67 -9.31
CA ALA A 186 7.95 1.76 -10.22
C ALA A 186 8.64 1.16 -11.46
N CYS A 187 7.85 0.86 -12.49
CA CYS A 187 8.43 0.59 -13.80
C CYS A 187 9.27 1.80 -14.23
N ALA A 188 10.48 1.50 -14.73
CA ALA A 188 11.22 2.37 -15.63
C ALA A 188 10.41 2.61 -16.93
#